data_AF-A0A1Z9STC9-F1
#
_entry.id   AF-A0A1Z9STC9-F1
#
_cell.length_a   1.000
_cell.length_b   1.000
_cell.length_c   1.000
_cell.angle_alpha   90.00
_cell.angle_beta   90.00
_cell.angle_gamma   90.00
#
_symmetry.space_group_name_H-M   'P 1'
#
loop_
_entity.id
_entity.type
_entity.pdbx_description
1 polymer ?
#
loop_
_entity_poly.entity_id
_entity_poly.type
_entity_poly.pdbx_seq_one_letter_code
_entity_poly.pdbx_strand_id
1 'polypeptide(L)'
;MEGRKQEYYLPEQCVSEDFEEGEVVWSATHHAPAVVDKKLTKEHQESKAGLQTVNYIDKYGSHCYSIYVRQKPSGDADLWNIPDIGGFYAFALAYDLGKLKHLEEYGVDLTKL
;
A
#
# COMPACT_ATOMS: atom_id res chain seq x y z
N MET A 1 11.25 -18.48 -13.34
CA MET A 1 10.25 -18.66 -12.27
C MET A 1 10.73 -17.77 -11.14
N GLU A 2 10.38 -16.49 -11.20
CA GLU A 2 10.88 -15.49 -10.25
C GLU A 2 10.37 -15.86 -8.87
N GLY A 3 11.29 -16.11 -7.94
CA GLY A 3 10.97 -16.65 -6.62
C GLY A 3 9.91 -15.79 -5.95
N ARG A 4 8.88 -16.40 -5.37
CA ARG A 4 7.93 -15.70 -4.50
C ARG A 4 8.75 -14.91 -3.51
N LYS A 5 8.81 -13.58 -3.67
CA LYS A 5 9.57 -12.74 -2.76
C LYS A 5 9.05 -13.06 -1.37
N GLN A 6 9.97 -13.51 -0.52
CA GLN A 6 9.63 -13.95 0.81
C GLN A 6 8.90 -12.80 1.52
N GLU A 7 7.70 -13.07 2.00
CA GLU A 7 6.94 -12.18 2.87
C GLU A 7 7.84 -11.80 4.05
N TYR A 8 8.37 -10.57 4.02
CA TYR A 8 9.24 -10.06 5.07
C TYR A 8 8.37 -9.58 6.22
N TYR A 9 8.67 -10.07 7.42
CA TYR A 9 8.05 -9.58 8.65
C TYR A 9 8.25 -8.07 8.76
N LEU A 10 7.14 -7.35 8.95
CA LEU A 10 7.18 -5.94 9.29
C LEU A 10 7.76 -5.80 10.71
N PRO A 11 8.65 -4.82 10.94
CA PRO A 11 9.05 -4.47 12.30
C PRO A 11 7.84 -4.12 13.15
N GLU A 12 7.84 -4.45 14.44
CA GLU A 12 6.70 -4.22 15.34
C GLU A 12 6.23 -2.75 15.34
N GLN A 13 7.17 -1.81 15.28
CA GLN A 13 6.89 -0.36 15.18
C GLN A 13 6.14 0.06 13.90
N CYS A 14 6.17 -0.77 12.85
CA CYS A 14 5.50 -0.54 11.59
C CYS A 14 4.13 -1.24 11.52
N VAL A 15 3.83 -2.19 12.42
CA VAL A 15 2.58 -2.93 12.39
C VAL A 15 1.43 -2.04 12.86
N SER A 16 0.34 -2.01 12.09
CA SER A 16 -0.86 -1.24 12.41
C SER A 16 -2.09 -1.97 11.88
N GLU A 17 -3.18 -1.94 12.64
CA GLU A 17 -4.46 -2.54 12.24
C GLU A 17 -5.27 -1.61 11.31
N ASP A 18 -5.00 -0.31 11.39
CA ASP A 18 -5.71 0.73 10.67
C ASP A 18 -4.79 1.74 10.00
N PHE A 19 -5.26 2.21 8.83
CA PHE A 19 -4.64 3.21 7.98
C PHE A 19 -5.69 4.19 7.45
N GLU A 20 -5.26 5.42 7.18
CA GLU A 20 -6.12 6.51 6.69
C GLU A 20 -6.04 6.66 5.16
N GLU A 21 -7.11 7.13 4.53
CA GLU A 21 -7.11 7.47 3.09
C GLU A 21 -6.07 8.58 2.84
N GLY A 22 -5.16 8.36 1.88
CA GLY A 22 -4.03 9.25 1.58
C GLY A 22 -2.75 8.97 2.36
N GLU A 23 -2.75 8.04 3.32
CA GLU A 23 -1.57 7.71 4.12
C GLU A 23 -0.49 7.01 3.26
N VAL A 24 0.76 7.44 3.40
CA VAL A 24 1.92 6.78 2.77
C VAL A 24 2.38 5.62 3.64
N VAL A 25 2.33 4.42 3.08
CA VAL A 25 2.62 3.15 3.74
C VAL A 25 3.65 2.36 2.95
N TRP A 26 4.23 1.34 3.58
CA TRP A 26 5.06 0.36 2.89
C TRP A 26 4.27 -0.90 2.59
N SER A 27 4.25 -1.36 1.34
CA SER A 27 3.68 -2.67 1.01
C SER A 27 4.75 -3.76 1.15
N ALA A 28 4.56 -4.69 2.09
CA ALA A 28 5.45 -5.83 2.26
C ALA A 28 5.44 -6.75 1.04
N THR A 29 4.25 -6.99 0.46
CA THR A 29 4.05 -7.84 -0.73
C THR A 29 4.74 -7.29 -1.98
N HIS A 30 4.72 -5.97 -2.18
CA HIS A 30 5.29 -5.34 -3.36
C HIS A 30 6.71 -4.80 -3.13
N HIS A 31 7.17 -4.72 -1.87
CA HIS A 31 8.45 -4.16 -1.47
C HIS A 31 8.66 -2.73 -1.99
N ALA A 32 7.62 -1.92 -1.86
CA ALA A 32 7.59 -0.57 -2.40
C ALA A 32 6.70 0.34 -1.53
N PRO A 33 6.96 1.66 -1.54
CA PRO A 33 6.04 2.62 -0.96
C PRO A 33 4.71 2.61 -1.72
N ALA A 34 3.63 2.79 -0.99
CA ALA A 34 2.29 2.85 -1.52
C ALA A 34 1.49 3.94 -0.81
N VAL A 35 0.43 4.42 -1.46
CA VAL A 35 -0.54 5.33 -0.85
C VAL A 35 -1.82 4.56 -0.63
N VAL A 36 -2.40 4.67 0.56
CA VAL A 36 -3.73 4.12 0.83
C VAL A 36 -4.74 4.96 0.05
N ASP A 37 -5.45 4.31 -0.87
CA ASP A 37 -6.50 4.94 -1.66
C ASP A 37 -7.83 4.85 -0.91
N LYS A 38 -8.23 3.63 -0.49
CA LYS A 38 -9.53 3.42 0.14
C LYS A 38 -9.60 2.16 1.00
N LYS A 39 -10.31 2.19 2.12
CA LYS A 39 -10.67 0.99 2.90
C LYS A 39 -11.81 0.24 2.20
N LEU A 40 -11.65 -1.08 1.96
CA LEU A 40 -12.69 -1.92 1.36
C LEU A 40 -13.75 -2.34 2.38
N THR A 41 -14.52 -1.38 2.87
CA THR A 41 -15.71 -1.67 3.69
C THR A 41 -16.81 -2.34 2.85
N LYS A 42 -17.79 -2.98 3.49
CA LYS A 42 -18.94 -3.57 2.78
C LYS A 42 -19.70 -2.50 1.99
N GLU A 43 -19.96 -1.37 2.63
CA GLU A 43 -20.64 -0.22 2.04
C GLU A 43 -19.90 0.29 0.79
N HIS A 44 -18.57 0.38 0.86
CA HIS A 44 -17.77 0.80 -0.29
C HIS A 44 -17.88 -0.20 -1.44
N GLN A 45 -17.82 -1.49 -1.15
CA GLN A 45 -17.92 -2.54 -2.17
C GLN A 45 -19.29 -2.56 -2.84
N GLU A 46 -20.37 -2.44 -2.06
CA GLU A 46 -21.76 -2.42 -2.56
C GLU A 46 -22.06 -1.19 -3.41
N SER A 47 -21.38 -0.07 -3.17
CA SER A 47 -21.51 1.14 -4.00
C SER A 47 -20.94 0.99 -5.41
N LYS A 48 -20.12 -0.05 -5.66
CA LYS A 48 -19.43 -0.29 -6.93
C LYS A 48 -20.08 -1.45 -7.67
N ALA A 49 -20.84 -1.12 -8.71
CA ALA A 49 -21.43 -2.13 -9.60
C ALA A 49 -20.35 -3.04 -10.20
N GLY A 50 -20.51 -4.36 -10.02
CA GLY A 50 -19.59 -5.37 -10.53
C GLY A 50 -18.50 -5.83 -9.56
N LEU A 51 -18.40 -5.24 -8.37
CA LEU A 51 -17.51 -5.71 -7.31
C LEU A 51 -18.26 -6.70 -6.39
N GLN A 52 -17.67 -7.86 -6.15
CA GLN A 52 -18.21 -8.81 -5.18
C GLN A 52 -17.92 -8.33 -3.76
N THR A 53 -18.95 -8.16 -2.95
CA THR A 53 -18.80 -7.81 -1.53
C THR A 53 -18.17 -8.94 -0.74
N VAL A 54 -17.05 -8.66 -0.08
CA VAL A 54 -16.34 -9.57 0.83
C VAL A 54 -16.18 -8.91 2.19
N ASN A 55 -16.54 -9.63 3.26
CA ASN A 55 -16.16 -9.22 4.62
C ASN A 55 -14.74 -9.71 4.90
N TYR A 56 -13.76 -8.82 4.72
CA TYR A 56 -12.35 -9.14 4.93
C TYR A 56 -12.01 -9.47 6.38
N ILE A 57 -12.72 -8.88 7.35
CA ILE A 57 -12.52 -9.20 8.77
C ILE A 57 -12.95 -10.64 9.06
N ASP A 58 -14.14 -11.06 8.63
CA ASP A 58 -14.61 -12.44 8.87
C ASP A 58 -13.74 -13.47 8.13
N LYS A 59 -13.24 -13.11 6.93
CA LYS A 59 -12.50 -14.05 6.07
C LYS A 59 -11.01 -14.16 6.41
N TYR A 60 -10.38 -13.05 6.76
CA TYR A 60 -8.93 -12.96 6.94
C TYR A 60 -8.51 -12.38 8.30
N GLY A 61 -9.46 -12.02 9.16
CA GLY A 61 -9.17 -11.43 10.47
C GLY A 61 -8.61 -10.01 10.41
N SER A 62 -8.62 -9.35 9.24
CA SER A 62 -7.97 -8.06 9.03
C SER A 62 -8.73 -7.19 8.03
N HIS A 63 -8.55 -5.88 8.16
CA HIS A 63 -9.02 -4.92 7.17
C HIS A 63 -8.23 -5.02 5.86
N CYS A 64 -8.90 -4.72 4.75
CA CYS A 64 -8.33 -4.69 3.40
C CYS A 64 -8.44 -3.28 2.82
N TYR A 65 -7.40 -2.88 2.10
CA TYR A 65 -7.24 -1.55 1.55
C TYR A 65 -6.90 -1.62 0.06
N SER A 66 -7.53 -0.74 -0.72
CA SER A 66 -7.04 -0.32 -2.04
C SER A 66 -5.81 0.55 -1.82
N ILE A 67 -4.71 0.21 -2.48
CA ILE A 67 -3.45 0.94 -2.41
C ILE A 67 -2.95 1.28 -3.80
N TYR A 68 -2.27 2.41 -3.95
CA TYR A 68 -1.53 2.76 -5.15
C TYR A 68 -0.04 2.56 -4.89
N VAL A 69 0.55 1.52 -5.49
CA VAL A 69 1.95 1.15 -5.33
C VAL A 69 2.80 2.02 -6.25
N ARG A 70 3.75 2.75 -5.67
CA ARG A 70 4.69 3.62 -6.37
C ARG A 70 5.85 2.80 -6.93
N GLN A 71 6.15 2.95 -8.21
CA GLN A 71 7.28 2.33 -8.87
C GLN A 71 8.30 3.38 -9.31
N LYS A 72 9.58 3.07 -9.16
CA LYS A 72 10.63 3.87 -9.79
C LYS A 72 10.55 3.67 -11.31
N PRO A 73 10.63 4.73 -12.13
CA PRO A 73 10.74 4.57 -13.57
C PRO A 73 11.99 3.75 -13.87
N SER A 74 11.80 2.62 -14.53
CA SER A 74 12.90 1.74 -14.94
C SER A 74 13.41 2.24 -16.29
N GLY A 75 14.54 2.94 -16.29
CA GLY A 75 15.22 3.30 -17.53
C GLY A 75 16.08 4.55 -17.37
N ASP A 76 17.33 4.45 -17.84
CA ASP A 76 18.27 5.53 -18.14
C ASP A 76 17.66 6.93 -18.09
N ALA A 77 18.11 7.70 -17.10
CA ALA A 77 17.82 9.11 -16.99
C ALA A 77 18.25 9.82 -18.27
N ASP A 78 17.28 10.27 -19.08
CA ASP A 78 17.41 11.47 -19.95
C ASP A 78 16.19 11.71 -20.86
N LEU A 79 15.18 10.83 -20.91
CA LEU A 79 14.14 11.03 -21.93
C LEU A 79 13.05 12.02 -21.56
N TRP A 80 12.62 12.13 -20.30
CA TRP A 80 11.56 13.09 -19.96
C TRP A 80 11.62 13.47 -18.48
N ASN A 81 11.66 14.77 -18.18
CA ASN A 81 11.33 15.37 -16.87
C ASN A 81 9.84 15.15 -16.55
N ILE A 82 9.38 13.89 -16.50
CA ILE A 82 8.03 13.56 -16.07
C ILE A 82 8.09 13.52 -14.54
N PRO A 83 7.36 14.40 -13.83
CA PRO A 83 7.34 14.42 -12.37
C PRO A 83 6.62 13.20 -11.76
N ASP A 84 6.26 12.20 -12.55
CA ASP A 84 5.32 11.17 -12.12
C ASP A 84 6.04 9.88 -11.71
N ILE A 85 6.04 9.66 -10.40
CA ILE A 85 6.20 8.34 -9.81
C ILE A 85 5.05 7.47 -10.37
N GLY A 86 5.33 6.76 -11.47
CA GLY A 86 4.40 5.78 -12.03
C GLY A 86 4.05 4.69 -11.01
N GLY A 87 2.98 3.96 -11.25
CA GLY A 87 2.51 2.96 -10.28
C GLY A 87 1.31 2.17 -10.77
N PHE A 88 0.78 1.34 -9.89
CA PHE A 88 -0.41 0.55 -10.17
C PHE A 88 -1.26 0.41 -8.90
N TYR A 89 -2.57 0.23 -9.10
CA TYR A 89 -3.48 -0.08 -8.01
C TYR A 89 -3.37 -1.57 -7.64
N ALA A 90 -3.37 -1.84 -6.35
CA ALA A 90 -3.38 -3.17 -5.78
C ALA A 90 -4.27 -3.19 -4.53
N PHE A 91 -4.51 -4.39 -4.00
CA PHE A 91 -5.20 -4.58 -2.72
C PHE A 91 -4.25 -5.24 -1.73
N ALA A 92 -4.24 -4.75 -0.50
CA ALA A 92 -3.41 -5.29 0.58
C ALA A 92 -4.19 -5.34 1.89
N LEU A 93 -3.90 -6.34 2.71
CA LEU A 93 -4.43 -6.46 4.06
C LEU A 93 -3.58 -5.60 5.02
N ALA A 94 -4.17 -5.16 6.12
CA ALA A 94 -3.50 -4.29 7.09
C ALA A 94 -2.16 -4.87 7.58
N TYR A 95 -2.11 -6.18 7.83
CA TYR A 95 -0.89 -6.86 8.28
C TYR A 95 0.22 -6.96 7.20
N ASP A 96 -0.11 -6.70 5.92
CA ASP A 96 0.86 -6.61 4.83
C ASP A 96 1.32 -5.17 4.57
N LEU A 97 0.78 -4.20 5.33
CA LEU A 97 1.09 -2.78 5.23
C LEU A 97 1.88 -2.30 6.46
N GLY A 98 2.98 -1.61 6.20
CA GLY A 98 3.84 -1.00 7.22
C GLY A 98 3.57 0.50 7.36
N LYS A 99 3.30 0.94 8.59
CA LYS A 99 3.17 2.35 8.94
C LYS A 99 4.54 3.04 8.95
N LEU A 100 4.65 4.15 8.22
CA LEU A 100 5.92 4.86 8.06
C LEU A 100 6.04 6.11 8.94
N LYS A 101 5.01 6.43 9.73
CA LYS A 101 4.93 7.63 10.58
C LYS A 101 6.13 7.81 11.53
N HIS A 102 6.66 6.72 12.08
CA HIS A 102 7.84 6.75 12.97
C HIS A 102 9.11 7.28 12.27
N LEU A 103 9.17 7.25 10.93
CA LEU A 103 10.31 7.79 10.18
C LEU A 103 10.35 9.33 10.18
N GLU A 104 9.20 9.99 10.40
CA GLU A 104 9.14 11.45 10.52
C GLU A 104 9.97 11.95 11.70
N GLU A 105 10.07 11.16 12.79
CA GLU A 105 10.90 11.46 13.96
C GLU A 105 12.40 11.53 13.63
N TYR A 106 12.82 10.83 12.57
CA TYR A 106 14.19 10.82 12.06
C TYR A 106 14.42 11.86 10.96
N GLY A 107 13.43 12.72 10.67
CA GLY A 107 13.53 13.78 9.65
C GLY A 107 13.27 13.31 8.22
N VAL A 108 12.64 12.14 8.03
CA VAL A 108 12.24 11.64 6.70
C VAL A 108 10.94 12.29 6.27
N ASP A 109 10.91 12.81 5.04
CA ASP A 109 9.72 13.42 4.44
C ASP A 109 8.95 12.37 3.62
N LEU A 110 7.85 11.85 4.19
CA LEU A 110 7.06 10.78 3.60
C LEU A 110 6.37 11.18 2.29
N THR A 111 6.17 12.47 2.03
CA THR A 111 5.52 12.94 0.80
C THR A 111 6.39 12.74 -0.43
N LYS A 112 7.71 12.62 -0.23
CA LYS A 112 8.73 12.48 -1.28
C LYS A 112 9.08 11.03 -1.60
N LEU A 113 8.46 10.06 -0.93
CA LEU A 113 8.72 8.63 -1.10
C LEU A 113 8.07 8.01 -2.34
#